data_AF-A0A5B8XWH9-F1
#
_entry.id   AF-A0A5B8XWH9-F1
#
_cell.length_a   1.000
_cell.length_b   1.000
_cell.length_c   1.000
_cell.angle_alpha   90.00
_cell.angle_beta   90.00
_cell.angle_gamma   90.00
#
_symmetry.space_group_name_H-M   'P 1'
#
loop_
_entity.id
_entity.type
_entity.pdbx_description
1 polymer ?
#
loop_
_entity_poly.entity_id
_entity_poly.type
_entity_poly.pdbx_seq_one_letter_code
_entity_poly.pdbx_strand_id
1 'polypeptide(L)'
;MSHPFLEMSIFTTRLFFRSIGVSGRENIPADVPILVVANHPNALIDGIIVRIALGRDVGFLAKSTLFQNPFGKLWMEGVAGVPVYRVKDGEDTSKNDLTYQMIAERFSQGRSIVIFPEGVSHDEPQLRKLKTGAARFALRYVLTHEGPLYVLPMGMFYEDKATFRSRVSVAIGPAIDPRDWIEKAKEAEFEAALDLTKRITDGLSELVLEADNTQMWQMFAAVARWTEPKAREDVTVAQDKAQELAEAYRRLRLELPGRAEEIQEAVLRFERELKAVGIDNPWDVEDVFPNPSKIAWIVASTALIFVPAMVGTVASFVPYQAIGPLARKISGKNQDMISTVKAVGGLVFMPWVFALEALMIGIFWRWEAGLIALVLLPLCGLAALRFWEAIEVRRRALKASWLRVSKREVAEAIRARRQELSADIERAYEELSSLPG
;
A
#
# COMPACT_ATOMS: atom_id res chain seq x y z
N MET A 1 1.40 -24.54 -9.56
CA MET A 1 2.15 -24.22 -8.33
C MET A 1 2.75 -22.85 -8.49
N SER A 2 2.60 -21.96 -7.50
CA SER A 2 3.25 -20.66 -7.50
C SER A 2 4.77 -20.82 -7.39
N HIS A 3 5.51 -19.94 -8.06
CA HIS A 3 6.98 -20.01 -8.05
C HIS A 3 7.52 -19.62 -6.65
N PRO A 4 8.58 -20.27 -6.14
CA PRO A 4 9.09 -19.98 -4.78
C PRO A 4 9.45 -18.51 -4.54
N PHE A 5 10.02 -17.85 -5.55
CA PHE A 5 10.36 -16.42 -5.48
C PHE A 5 9.14 -15.52 -5.33
N LEU A 6 8.01 -15.93 -5.91
CA LEU A 6 6.76 -15.18 -5.79
C LEU A 6 6.19 -15.28 -4.38
N GLU A 7 6.09 -16.49 -3.83
CA GLU A 7 5.62 -16.71 -2.46
C GLU A 7 6.49 -15.96 -1.45
N MET A 8 7.81 -16.03 -1.65
CA MET A 8 8.78 -15.28 -0.87
C MET A 8 8.56 -13.77 -0.98
N SER A 9 8.26 -13.24 -2.17
CA SER A 9 7.99 -11.82 -2.38
C SER A 9 6.68 -11.38 -1.70
N ILE A 10 5.62 -12.19 -1.81
CA ILE A 10 4.34 -11.94 -1.12
C ILE A 10 4.53 -11.93 0.39
N PHE A 11 5.22 -12.94 0.92
CA PHE A 11 5.54 -13.03 2.35
C PHE A 11 6.32 -11.80 2.81
N THR A 12 7.36 -11.41 2.07
CA THR A 12 8.21 -10.26 2.41
C THR A 12 7.41 -8.96 2.39
N THR A 13 6.56 -8.75 1.39
CA THR A 13 5.69 -7.56 1.31
C THR A 13 4.69 -7.52 2.47
N ARG A 14 4.08 -8.65 2.86
CA ARG A 14 3.20 -8.75 4.04
C ARG A 14 3.93 -8.62 5.37
N LEU A 15 5.22 -8.94 5.42
CA LEU A 15 6.06 -8.71 6.59
C LEU A 15 6.48 -7.24 6.67
N PHE A 16 6.78 -6.62 5.53
CA PHE A 16 7.21 -5.23 5.45
C PHE A 16 6.06 -4.27 5.76
N PHE A 17 4.87 -4.49 5.22
CA PHE A 17 3.69 -3.66 5.51
C PHE A 17 2.78 -4.38 6.50
N ARG A 18 2.46 -3.73 7.62
CA ARG A 18 1.61 -4.35 8.64
C ARG A 18 0.18 -4.56 8.18
N SER A 19 -0.28 -3.76 7.22
CA SER A 19 -1.61 -3.87 6.61
C SER A 19 -1.58 -3.40 5.15
N ILE A 20 -2.29 -4.13 4.30
CA ILE A 20 -2.60 -3.79 2.91
C ILE A 20 -4.12 -3.82 2.81
N GLY A 21 -4.75 -2.66 2.89
CA GLY A 21 -6.20 -2.57 2.67
C GLY A 21 -6.50 -2.40 1.18
N VAL A 22 -7.67 -2.88 0.78
CA VAL A 22 -8.14 -2.84 -0.61
C VAL A 22 -9.61 -2.45 -0.62
N SER A 23 -9.94 -1.42 -1.39
CA SER A 23 -11.31 -0.99 -1.70
C SER A 23 -11.65 -1.26 -3.17
N GLY A 24 -12.94 -1.24 -3.51
CA GLY A 24 -13.40 -1.41 -4.89
C GLY A 24 -13.21 -2.84 -5.43
N ARG A 25 -13.17 -3.86 -4.56
CA ARG A 25 -12.95 -5.26 -4.98
C ARG A 25 -14.05 -5.76 -5.92
N GLU A 26 -15.25 -5.23 -5.77
CA GLU A 26 -16.42 -5.47 -6.61
C GLU A 26 -16.23 -5.01 -8.06
N ASN A 27 -15.32 -4.06 -8.31
CA ASN A 27 -15.01 -3.58 -9.66
C ASN A 27 -14.13 -4.54 -10.45
N ILE A 28 -13.60 -5.58 -9.82
CA ILE A 28 -12.69 -6.54 -10.42
C ILE A 28 -13.49 -7.54 -11.29
N PRO A 29 -13.33 -7.55 -12.63
CA PRO A 29 -14.05 -8.48 -13.49
C PRO A 29 -13.65 -9.94 -13.22
N ALA A 30 -14.62 -10.81 -12.94
CA ALA A 30 -14.38 -12.23 -12.67
C ALA A 30 -13.99 -12.98 -13.95
N ASP A 31 -13.06 -13.93 -13.84
CA ASP A 31 -12.71 -14.93 -14.87
C ASP A 31 -12.32 -14.40 -16.26
N VAL A 32 -11.88 -13.14 -16.35
CA VAL A 32 -11.37 -12.51 -17.57
C VAL A 32 -9.98 -11.92 -17.36
N PRO A 33 -9.13 -11.83 -18.41
CA PRO A 33 -7.85 -11.16 -18.31
C PRO A 33 -8.04 -9.66 -18.09
N ILE A 34 -7.18 -9.08 -17.25
CA ILE A 34 -7.22 -7.67 -16.90
C ILE A 34 -5.88 -7.02 -17.23
N LEU A 35 -5.93 -5.87 -17.89
CA LEU A 35 -4.83 -4.93 -17.96
C LEU A 35 -4.98 -3.91 -16.84
N VAL A 36 -4.25 -4.09 -15.76
CA VAL A 36 -4.24 -3.17 -14.62
C VAL A 36 -3.37 -1.98 -14.98
N VAL A 37 -3.88 -0.77 -14.76
CA VAL A 37 -3.14 0.47 -14.95
C VAL A 37 -3.06 1.19 -13.61
N ALA A 38 -1.86 1.27 -13.04
CA ALA A 38 -1.65 1.78 -11.69
C ALA A 38 -0.58 2.87 -11.62
N ASN A 39 -0.66 3.74 -10.62
CA ASN A 39 0.43 4.67 -10.27
C ASN A 39 1.66 3.91 -9.74
N HIS A 40 2.86 4.52 -9.76
CA HIS A 40 4.11 3.80 -9.44
C HIS A 40 4.96 4.41 -8.31
N PRO A 41 4.44 4.54 -7.09
CA PRO A 41 5.12 5.25 -6.02
C PRO A 41 6.26 4.45 -5.34
N ASN A 42 6.35 3.13 -5.48
CA ASN A 42 7.24 2.29 -4.67
C ASN A 42 8.01 1.21 -5.46
N ALA A 43 8.22 1.45 -6.76
CA ALA A 43 9.04 0.63 -7.64
C ALA A 43 8.64 -0.86 -7.59
N LEU A 44 9.58 -1.78 -7.31
CA LEU A 44 9.37 -3.22 -7.43
C LEU A 44 8.29 -3.79 -6.50
N ILE A 45 8.05 -3.15 -5.35
CA ILE A 45 7.02 -3.59 -4.40
C ILE A 45 5.61 -3.38 -4.96
N ASP A 46 5.40 -2.38 -5.81
CA ASP A 46 4.07 -2.05 -6.36
C ASP A 46 3.46 -3.23 -7.12
N GLY A 47 4.25 -3.93 -7.94
CA GLY A 47 3.77 -5.10 -8.67
C GLY A 47 3.28 -6.23 -7.75
N ILE A 48 3.93 -6.41 -6.59
CA ILE A 48 3.52 -7.39 -5.59
C ILE A 48 2.28 -6.92 -4.82
N ILE A 49 2.16 -5.62 -4.52
CA ILE A 49 0.98 -5.04 -3.89
C ILE A 49 -0.25 -5.21 -4.78
N VAL A 50 -0.15 -4.89 -6.07
CA VAL A 50 -1.23 -5.07 -7.06
C VAL A 50 -1.69 -6.53 -7.08
N ARG A 51 -0.75 -7.48 -7.07
CA ARG A 51 -1.07 -8.91 -6.99
C ARG A 51 -1.84 -9.27 -5.72
N ILE A 52 -1.35 -8.84 -4.56
CA ILE A 52 -1.99 -9.09 -3.27
C ILE A 52 -3.40 -8.49 -3.26
N ALA A 53 -3.58 -7.31 -3.85
CA ALA A 53 -4.86 -6.63 -3.90
C ALA A 53 -5.89 -7.37 -4.78
N LEU A 54 -5.48 -7.76 -5.99
CA LEU A 54 -6.34 -8.47 -6.95
C LEU A 54 -6.68 -9.90 -6.51
N GLY A 55 -5.82 -10.53 -5.71
CA GLY A 55 -6.03 -11.92 -5.27
C GLY A 55 -5.89 -12.96 -6.38
N ARG A 56 -5.33 -12.61 -7.54
CA ARG A 56 -5.09 -13.51 -8.68
C ARG A 56 -3.68 -13.37 -9.25
N ASP A 57 -3.31 -14.26 -10.17
CA ASP A 57 -2.02 -14.22 -10.86
C ASP A 57 -1.92 -13.01 -11.79
N VAL A 58 -0.94 -12.13 -11.53
CA VAL A 58 -0.65 -10.95 -12.35
C VAL A 58 0.84 -10.89 -12.62
N GLY A 59 1.20 -10.66 -13.89
CA GLY A 59 2.55 -10.28 -14.28
C GLY A 59 2.69 -8.77 -14.39
N PHE A 60 3.91 -8.26 -14.46
CA PHE A 60 4.15 -6.81 -14.56
C PHE A 60 5.22 -6.48 -15.57
N LEU A 61 5.11 -5.32 -16.20
CA LEU A 61 6.17 -4.82 -17.08
C LEU A 61 7.33 -4.31 -16.23
N ALA A 62 8.54 -4.76 -16.56
CA ALA A 62 9.76 -4.39 -15.86
C ALA A 62 10.84 -4.00 -16.85
N LYS A 63 11.68 -3.01 -16.49
CA LYS A 63 12.79 -2.56 -17.34
C LYS A 63 13.70 -3.74 -17.73
N SER A 64 14.06 -3.83 -19.02
CA SER A 64 14.88 -4.94 -19.56
C SER A 64 16.21 -5.13 -18.80
N THR A 65 16.78 -4.05 -18.27
CA THR A 65 18.03 -4.07 -17.47
C THR A 65 17.94 -4.94 -16.21
N LEU A 66 16.74 -5.20 -15.67
CA LEU A 66 16.56 -6.11 -14.53
C LEU A 66 16.72 -7.59 -14.90
N PHE A 67 16.63 -7.92 -16.19
CA PHE A 67 16.78 -9.28 -16.71
C PHE A 67 18.23 -9.60 -17.13
N GLN A 68 19.13 -8.62 -17.11
CA GLN A 68 20.51 -8.80 -17.58
C GLN A 68 21.37 -9.62 -16.62
N ASN A 69 21.15 -9.49 -15.30
CA ASN A 69 21.88 -10.28 -14.32
C ASN A 69 21.11 -11.56 -13.93
N PRO A 70 21.79 -12.67 -13.61
CA PRO A 70 21.14 -13.97 -13.37
C PRO A 70 20.11 -13.97 -12.24
N PHE A 71 20.39 -13.24 -11.15
CA PHE A 71 19.49 -13.18 -10.00
C PHE A 71 18.21 -12.40 -10.31
N GLY A 72 18.35 -11.24 -10.96
CA GLY A 72 17.25 -10.40 -11.40
C GLY A 72 16.40 -11.11 -12.44
N LYS A 73 17.01 -11.84 -13.38
CA LYS A 73 16.30 -12.68 -14.34
C LYS A 73 15.46 -13.76 -13.64
N LEU A 74 16.06 -14.51 -12.72
CA LEU A 74 15.36 -15.58 -11.99
C LEU A 74 14.21 -15.02 -11.13
N TRP A 75 14.43 -13.87 -10.49
CA TRP A 75 13.37 -13.20 -9.74
C TRP A 75 12.25 -12.76 -10.68
N MET A 76 12.57 -12.09 -11.78
CA MET A 76 11.59 -11.60 -12.76
C MET A 76 10.77 -12.73 -13.37
N GLU A 77 11.40 -13.82 -13.80
CA GLU A 77 10.69 -15.00 -14.29
C GLU A 77 9.75 -15.55 -13.20
N GLY A 78 10.23 -15.60 -11.96
CA GLY A 78 9.45 -16.07 -10.81
C GLY A 78 8.24 -15.21 -10.46
N VAL A 79 8.31 -13.90 -10.65
CA VAL A 79 7.20 -12.97 -10.39
C VAL A 79 6.42 -12.59 -11.65
N ALA A 80 6.59 -13.36 -12.73
CA ALA A 80 5.96 -13.14 -14.02
C ALA A 80 6.24 -11.73 -14.59
N GLY A 81 7.46 -11.23 -14.46
CA GLY A 81 7.95 -10.03 -15.12
C GLY A 81 7.94 -10.18 -16.64
N VAL A 82 7.60 -9.10 -17.35
CA VAL A 82 7.71 -8.99 -18.81
C VAL A 82 8.69 -7.85 -19.14
N PRO A 83 9.75 -8.09 -19.93
CA PRO A 83 10.73 -7.06 -20.22
C PRO A 83 10.13 -5.97 -21.12
N VAL A 84 10.39 -4.71 -20.76
CA VAL A 84 10.09 -3.55 -21.60
C VAL A 84 11.38 -2.79 -21.95
N TYR A 85 11.52 -2.44 -23.22
CA TYR A 85 12.68 -1.75 -23.76
C TYR A 85 12.38 -0.26 -23.91
N ARG A 86 13.19 0.59 -23.27
CA ARG A 86 12.97 2.04 -23.21
C ARG A 86 14.18 2.78 -23.78
N VAL A 87 13.92 3.78 -24.64
CA VAL A 87 14.98 4.67 -25.19
C VAL A 87 15.80 5.34 -24.08
N LYS A 88 15.16 5.74 -22.98
CA LYS A 88 15.82 6.38 -21.82
C LYS A 88 16.86 5.48 -21.15
N ASP A 89 16.75 4.16 -21.31
CA ASP A 89 17.72 3.19 -20.78
C ASP A 89 18.80 2.83 -21.82
N GLY A 90 18.79 3.44 -23.01
CA GLY A 90 19.70 3.11 -24.10
C GLY A 90 19.33 1.85 -24.88
N GLU A 91 18.09 1.35 -24.73
CA GLU A 91 17.65 0.08 -25.28
C GLU A 91 16.89 0.24 -26.60
N ASP A 92 17.00 -0.77 -27.49
CA ASP A 92 16.30 -0.81 -28.78
C ASP A 92 14.81 -1.15 -28.60
N THR A 93 13.95 -0.18 -28.92
CA THR A 93 12.49 -0.30 -28.83
C THR A 93 11.86 -1.18 -29.90
N SER A 94 12.59 -1.59 -30.94
CA SER A 94 12.10 -2.54 -31.94
C SER A 94 11.69 -3.89 -31.32
N LYS A 95 12.29 -4.24 -30.19
CA LYS A 95 11.99 -5.45 -29.41
C LYS A 95 10.65 -5.42 -28.68
N ASN A 96 9.98 -4.26 -28.61
CA ASN A 96 8.68 -4.15 -27.94
C ASN A 96 7.55 -4.92 -28.65
N ASP A 97 7.72 -5.32 -29.92
CA ASP A 97 6.78 -6.25 -30.56
C ASP A 97 6.84 -7.65 -29.94
N LEU A 98 8.00 -8.12 -29.47
CA LEU A 98 8.09 -9.36 -28.69
C LEU A 98 7.42 -9.20 -27.33
N THR A 99 7.62 -8.05 -26.67
CA THR A 99 6.92 -7.71 -25.43
C THR A 99 5.40 -7.74 -25.63
N TYR A 100 4.89 -7.22 -26.76
CA TYR A 100 3.48 -7.32 -27.13
C TYR A 100 3.02 -8.77 -27.24
N GLN A 101 3.75 -9.61 -27.98
CA GLN A 101 3.40 -11.02 -28.17
C GLN A 101 3.35 -11.77 -26.83
N MET A 102 4.32 -11.54 -25.93
CA MET A 102 4.33 -12.13 -24.59
C MET A 102 3.12 -11.71 -23.73
N ILE A 103 2.70 -10.45 -23.85
CA ILE A 103 1.52 -9.94 -23.13
C ILE A 103 0.25 -10.55 -23.70
N ALA A 104 0.12 -10.57 -25.03
CA ALA A 104 -1.04 -11.15 -25.72
C ALA A 104 -1.21 -12.65 -25.41
N GLU A 105 -0.12 -13.42 -25.40
CA GLU A 105 -0.14 -14.83 -25.01
C GLU A 105 -0.62 -15.02 -23.55
N ARG A 106 -0.24 -14.12 -22.65
CA ARG A 106 -0.71 -14.19 -21.26
C ARG A 106 -2.19 -13.87 -21.14
N PHE A 107 -2.67 -12.87 -21.86
CA PHE A 107 -4.10 -12.55 -21.88
C PHE A 107 -4.93 -13.69 -22.48
N SER A 108 -4.46 -14.37 -23.52
CA SER A 108 -5.17 -15.53 -24.09
C SER A 108 -5.19 -16.74 -23.14
N GLN A 109 -4.24 -16.82 -22.21
CA GLN A 109 -4.23 -17.78 -21.10
C GLN A 109 -5.08 -17.32 -19.89
N GLY A 110 -5.83 -16.22 -19.99
CA GLY A 110 -6.64 -15.65 -18.92
C GLY A 110 -5.82 -14.98 -17.80
N ARG A 111 -4.52 -14.75 -18.01
CA ARG A 111 -3.64 -14.11 -17.02
C ARG A 111 -3.74 -12.59 -17.13
N SER A 112 -3.50 -11.90 -16.02
CA SER A 112 -3.55 -10.44 -15.97
C SER A 112 -2.15 -9.82 -16.03
N ILE A 113 -2.07 -8.56 -16.46
CA ILE A 113 -0.83 -7.78 -16.52
C ILE A 113 -1.05 -6.43 -15.85
N VAL A 114 -0.06 -5.94 -15.10
CA VAL A 114 -0.02 -4.56 -14.64
C VAL A 114 1.00 -3.73 -15.42
N ILE A 115 0.57 -2.53 -15.81
CA ILE A 115 1.38 -1.49 -16.43
C ILE A 115 1.36 -0.24 -15.53
N PHE A 116 2.54 0.34 -15.37
CA PHE A 116 2.77 1.62 -14.71
C PHE A 116 2.99 2.70 -15.79
N PRO A 117 1.94 3.42 -16.22
CA PRO A 117 1.94 4.24 -17.43
C PRO A 117 2.81 5.51 -17.33
N GLU A 118 3.24 5.89 -16.13
CA GLU A 118 4.22 6.96 -15.87
C GLU A 118 5.60 6.61 -16.47
N GLY A 119 5.93 5.31 -16.55
CA GLY A 119 7.18 4.80 -17.11
C GLY A 119 8.43 5.09 -16.28
N VAL A 120 8.27 5.63 -15.06
CA VAL A 120 9.32 5.86 -14.05
C VAL A 120 8.64 5.85 -12.69
N SER A 121 9.22 5.18 -11.69
CA SER A 121 8.81 5.35 -10.29
C SER A 121 9.27 6.72 -9.77
N HIS A 122 8.48 7.33 -8.90
CA HIS A 122 8.81 8.63 -8.32
C HIS A 122 8.28 8.83 -6.90
N ASP A 123 8.84 9.82 -6.22
CA ASP A 123 8.41 10.29 -4.91
C ASP A 123 7.40 11.45 -5.00
N GLU A 124 7.14 11.96 -6.21
CA GLU A 124 6.25 13.10 -6.44
C GLU A 124 4.78 12.74 -6.12
N PRO A 125 4.00 13.65 -5.50
CA PRO A 125 2.61 13.37 -5.11
C PRO A 125 1.60 13.35 -6.28
N GLN A 126 2.00 13.81 -7.46
CA GLN A 126 1.13 13.99 -8.63
C GLN A 126 1.31 12.84 -9.62
N LEU A 127 0.22 12.40 -10.26
CA LEU A 127 0.28 11.50 -11.40
C LEU A 127 1.02 12.21 -12.54
N ARG A 128 2.17 11.67 -12.92
CA ARG A 128 2.81 12.14 -14.15
C ARG A 128 1.96 11.80 -15.35
N LYS A 129 2.01 12.66 -16.37
CA LYS A 129 1.33 12.44 -17.66
C LYS A 129 1.50 11.00 -18.13
N LEU A 130 0.38 10.28 -18.20
CA LEU A 130 0.36 8.88 -18.63
C LEU A 130 0.83 8.77 -20.08
N LYS A 131 1.66 7.76 -20.35
CA LYS A 131 2.02 7.38 -21.73
C LYS A 131 0.90 6.56 -22.34
N THR A 132 0.75 6.65 -23.65
CA THR A 132 -0.29 5.93 -24.42
C THR A 132 -0.06 4.42 -24.54
N GLY A 133 1.05 3.89 -24.02
CA GLY A 133 1.42 2.49 -24.18
C GLY A 133 0.33 1.52 -23.72
N ALA A 134 -0.24 1.72 -22.53
CA ALA A 134 -1.29 0.86 -22.00
C ALA A 134 -2.55 0.83 -22.90
N ALA A 135 -3.01 2.00 -23.35
CA ALA A 135 -4.14 2.11 -24.26
C ALA A 135 -3.86 1.44 -25.61
N ARG A 136 -2.67 1.67 -26.19
CA ARG A 136 -2.25 1.02 -27.44
C ARG A 136 -2.20 -0.51 -27.31
N PHE A 137 -1.70 -1.02 -26.18
CA PHE A 137 -1.70 -2.46 -25.89
C PHE A 137 -3.12 -3.02 -25.86
N ALA A 138 -4.03 -2.38 -25.10
CA ALA A 138 -5.41 -2.83 -24.98
C ALA A 138 -6.13 -2.84 -26.32
N LEU A 139 -6.04 -1.74 -27.09
CA LEU A 139 -6.67 -1.62 -28.41
C LEU A 139 -6.11 -2.64 -29.40
N ARG A 140 -4.78 -2.77 -29.50
CA ARG A 140 -4.17 -3.75 -30.39
C ARG A 140 -4.60 -5.18 -30.03
N TYR A 141 -4.71 -5.51 -28.74
CA TYR A 141 -5.15 -6.83 -28.32
C TYR A 141 -6.59 -7.13 -28.76
N VAL A 142 -7.55 -6.23 -28.48
CA VAL A 142 -8.97 -6.44 -28.83
C VAL A 142 -9.25 -6.34 -30.33
N LEU A 143 -8.36 -5.72 -31.11
CA LEU A 143 -8.43 -5.73 -32.58
C LEU A 143 -7.91 -7.02 -33.20
N THR A 144 -6.96 -7.71 -32.55
CA THR A 144 -6.30 -8.89 -33.13
C THR A 144 -6.69 -10.22 -32.49
N HIS A 145 -7.43 -10.22 -31.38
CA HIS A 145 -7.84 -11.42 -30.67
C HIS A 145 -9.32 -11.38 -30.31
N GLU A 146 -9.95 -12.55 -30.30
CA GLU A 146 -11.29 -12.74 -29.77
C GLU A 146 -11.22 -12.99 -28.26
N GLY A 147 -12.15 -12.38 -27.49
CA GLY A 147 -12.27 -12.57 -26.05
C GLY A 147 -12.31 -11.26 -25.26
N PRO A 148 -12.76 -11.30 -24.00
CA PRO A 148 -12.83 -10.11 -23.15
C PRO A 148 -11.43 -9.69 -22.68
N LEU A 149 -11.18 -8.38 -22.65
CA LEU A 149 -10.06 -7.75 -21.95
C LEU A 149 -10.62 -6.48 -21.31
N TYR A 150 -10.38 -6.28 -20.01
CA TYR A 150 -10.75 -5.05 -19.34
C TYR A 150 -9.51 -4.29 -18.89
N VAL A 151 -9.56 -2.96 -18.99
CA VAL A 151 -8.57 -2.08 -18.38
C VAL A 151 -9.05 -1.69 -16.99
N LEU A 152 -8.24 -1.90 -15.96
CA LEU A 152 -8.62 -1.65 -14.57
C LEU A 152 -7.71 -0.57 -13.94
N PRO A 153 -8.20 0.66 -13.76
CA PRO A 153 -7.47 1.69 -13.02
C PRO A 153 -7.29 1.30 -11.54
N MET A 154 -6.08 1.48 -11.00
CA MET A 154 -5.78 1.16 -9.60
C MET A 154 -4.86 2.20 -8.96
N GLY A 155 -5.32 2.86 -7.91
CA GLY A 155 -4.52 3.79 -7.11
C GLY A 155 -3.86 3.11 -5.92
N MET A 156 -2.59 3.39 -5.67
CA MET A 156 -1.85 2.92 -4.50
C MET A 156 -1.34 4.08 -3.65
N PHE A 157 -1.54 3.97 -2.35
CA PHE A 157 -1.16 4.97 -1.36
C PHE A 157 -0.38 4.34 -0.22
N TYR A 158 0.79 4.91 0.06
CA TYR A 158 1.65 4.48 1.14
C TYR A 158 1.62 5.53 2.25
N GLU A 159 1.35 5.11 3.49
CA GLU A 159 1.46 6.01 4.64
C GLU A 159 2.89 6.52 4.79
N ASP A 160 3.85 5.59 4.70
CA ASP A 160 5.28 5.84 4.51
C ASP A 160 5.88 4.63 3.81
N LYS A 161 6.31 4.80 2.56
CA LYS A 161 6.81 3.68 1.75
C LYS A 161 8.15 3.11 2.22
N ALA A 162 8.97 3.89 2.92
CA ALA A 162 10.31 3.48 3.33
C ALA A 162 10.35 2.95 4.77
N THR A 163 9.30 3.17 5.56
CA THR A 163 9.22 2.73 6.96
C THR A 163 8.70 1.31 7.05
N PHE A 164 9.46 0.45 7.74
CA PHE A 164 9.06 -0.91 8.03
C PHE A 164 7.82 -0.89 8.94
N ARG A 165 6.86 -1.76 8.62
CA ARG A 165 5.55 -1.88 9.27
C ARG A 165 4.64 -0.67 9.10
N SER A 166 4.85 0.12 8.04
CA SER A 166 3.88 1.08 7.56
C SER A 166 2.67 0.39 6.90
N ARG A 167 1.73 1.19 6.40
CA ARG A 167 0.48 0.73 5.79
C ARG A 167 0.40 1.12 4.32
N VAL A 168 -0.27 0.27 3.55
CA VAL A 168 -0.59 0.51 2.13
C VAL A 168 -2.09 0.44 1.94
N SER A 169 -2.59 1.32 1.07
CA SER A 169 -3.98 1.34 0.63
C SER A 169 -4.04 1.20 -0.88
N VAL A 170 -4.97 0.38 -1.35
CA VAL A 170 -5.20 0.15 -2.78
C VAL A 170 -6.65 0.45 -3.10
N ALA A 171 -6.84 1.35 -4.07
CA ALA A 171 -8.12 1.77 -4.60
C ALA A 171 -8.34 1.14 -5.97
N ILE A 172 -9.46 0.46 -6.19
CA ILE A 172 -9.77 -0.17 -7.49
C ILE A 172 -10.96 0.55 -8.11
N GLY A 173 -10.74 1.18 -9.25
CA GLY A 173 -11.79 1.90 -9.98
C GLY A 173 -12.60 0.99 -10.89
N PRO A 174 -13.68 1.52 -11.49
CA PRO A 174 -14.50 0.78 -12.44
C PRO A 174 -13.67 0.26 -13.63
N ALA A 175 -13.95 -0.98 -14.03
CA ALA A 175 -13.34 -1.57 -15.21
C ALA A 175 -13.79 -0.84 -16.49
N ILE A 176 -12.84 -0.57 -17.38
CA ILE A 176 -13.04 0.08 -18.68
C ILE A 176 -12.98 -0.99 -19.76
N ASP A 177 -13.99 -1.04 -20.64
CA ASP A 177 -13.99 -1.93 -21.80
C ASP A 177 -13.32 -1.24 -23.00
N PRO A 178 -12.11 -1.64 -23.41
CA PRO A 178 -11.43 -1.04 -24.55
C PRO A 178 -12.16 -1.30 -25.89
N ARG A 179 -13.15 -2.21 -25.92
CA ARG A 179 -13.95 -2.47 -27.14
C ARG A 179 -14.80 -1.28 -27.54
N ASP A 180 -15.14 -0.40 -26.60
CA ASP A 180 -15.87 0.85 -26.86
C ASP A 180 -15.10 1.79 -27.83
N TRP A 181 -13.79 1.58 -28.00
CA TRP A 181 -12.93 2.37 -28.90
C TRP A 181 -12.56 1.67 -30.21
N ILE A 182 -13.06 0.46 -30.50
CA ILE A 182 -12.65 -0.32 -31.69
C ILE A 182 -12.94 0.40 -33.01
N GLU A 183 -14.14 0.96 -33.18
CA GLU A 183 -14.50 1.65 -34.44
C GLU A 183 -13.61 2.87 -34.67
N LYS A 184 -13.39 3.68 -33.63
CA LYS A 184 -12.46 4.81 -33.67
C LYS A 184 -11.03 4.36 -33.96
N ALA A 185 -10.60 3.20 -33.42
CA ALA A 185 -9.26 2.68 -33.63
C ALA A 185 -9.03 2.18 -35.06
N LYS A 186 -10.07 1.66 -35.74
CA LYS A 186 -10.01 1.27 -37.16
C LYS A 186 -9.82 2.48 -38.07
N GLU A 187 -10.41 3.62 -37.72
CA GLU A 187 -10.29 4.86 -38.49
C GLU A 187 -9.02 5.64 -38.15
N ALA A 188 -8.71 5.79 -36.86
CA ALA A 188 -7.62 6.59 -36.35
C ALA A 188 -7.04 6.00 -35.05
N GLU A 189 -6.16 5.00 -35.19
CA GLU A 189 -5.55 4.26 -34.06
C GLU A 189 -4.95 5.20 -32.99
N PHE A 190 -4.21 6.23 -33.41
CA PHE A 190 -3.54 7.15 -32.49
C PHE A 190 -4.52 7.98 -31.65
N GLU A 191 -5.59 8.49 -32.28
CA GLU A 191 -6.64 9.27 -31.61
C GLU A 191 -7.46 8.40 -30.65
N ALA A 192 -7.78 7.17 -31.06
CA ALA A 192 -8.43 6.20 -30.17
C ALA A 192 -7.57 5.89 -28.95
N ALA A 193 -6.26 5.71 -29.13
CA ALA A 193 -5.33 5.46 -28.03
C ALA A 193 -5.20 6.67 -27.09
N LEU A 194 -5.19 7.90 -27.61
CA LEU A 194 -5.18 9.11 -26.79
C LEU A 194 -6.44 9.23 -25.94
N ASP A 195 -7.60 8.97 -26.54
CA ASP A 195 -8.89 9.06 -25.88
C ASP A 195 -9.07 8.00 -24.78
N LEU A 196 -8.71 6.74 -25.08
CA LEU A 196 -8.67 5.69 -24.06
C LEU A 196 -7.64 6.02 -22.96
N THR A 197 -6.48 6.58 -23.31
CA THR A 197 -5.49 7.04 -22.30
C THR A 197 -6.08 8.11 -21.40
N LYS A 198 -6.86 9.06 -21.97
CA LYS A 198 -7.56 10.07 -21.19
C LYS A 198 -8.57 9.43 -20.25
N ARG A 199 -9.43 8.52 -20.74
CA ARG A 199 -10.40 7.81 -19.89
C ARG A 199 -9.75 7.04 -18.73
N ILE A 200 -8.61 6.39 -18.99
CA ILE A 200 -7.79 5.71 -17.98
C ILE A 200 -7.19 6.72 -17.00
N THR A 201 -6.69 7.85 -17.51
CA THR A 201 -6.11 8.93 -16.69
C THR A 201 -7.16 9.51 -15.75
N ASP A 202 -8.36 9.80 -16.26
CA ASP A 202 -9.48 10.33 -15.47
C ASP A 202 -9.85 9.33 -14.37
N GLY A 203 -10.02 8.04 -14.72
CA GLY A 203 -10.31 6.99 -13.74
C GLY A 203 -9.20 6.79 -12.72
N LEU A 204 -7.92 6.89 -13.10
CA LEU A 204 -6.81 6.80 -12.16
C LEU A 204 -6.71 8.07 -11.29
N SER A 205 -7.01 9.25 -11.84
CA SER A 205 -6.95 10.52 -11.12
C SER A 205 -8.09 10.66 -10.11
N GLU A 206 -9.27 10.12 -10.41
CA GLU A 206 -10.36 9.98 -9.43
C GLU A 206 -9.92 9.14 -8.23
N LEU A 207 -9.18 8.06 -8.49
CA LEU A 207 -8.66 7.19 -7.44
C LEU A 207 -7.47 7.79 -6.69
N VAL A 208 -6.59 8.51 -7.39
CA VAL A 208 -5.31 9.03 -6.88
C VAL A 208 -5.42 10.47 -6.33
N LEU A 209 -6.52 11.18 -6.64
CA LEU A 209 -6.85 12.53 -6.17
C LEU A 209 -5.68 13.51 -6.26
N GLU A 210 -5.43 14.03 -7.46
CA GLU A 210 -4.63 15.25 -7.58
C GLU A 210 -5.45 16.44 -7.03
N ALA A 211 -4.96 17.34 -6.18
CA ALA A 211 -3.60 17.70 -5.84
C ALA A 211 -3.47 18.14 -4.36
N ASP A 212 -2.49 17.50 -3.69
CA ASP A 212 -1.54 17.97 -2.67
C ASP A 212 -1.35 16.96 -1.52
N ASN A 213 -0.29 16.17 -1.66
CA ASN A 213 0.43 15.41 -0.64
C ASN A 213 -0.27 14.17 -0.05
N THR A 214 0.52 13.11 0.16
CA THR A 214 0.30 12.02 1.14
C THR A 214 -0.37 12.50 2.44
N GLN A 215 -0.12 13.75 2.84
CA GLN A 215 -0.72 14.43 3.97
C GLN A 215 -2.26 14.58 3.87
N MET A 216 -2.81 14.93 2.70
CA MET A 216 -4.27 15.04 2.53
C MET A 216 -4.93 13.67 2.59
N TRP A 217 -4.31 12.64 2.00
CA TRP A 217 -4.77 11.26 2.17
C TRP A 217 -4.68 10.79 3.63
N GLN A 218 -3.58 11.09 4.33
CA GLN A 218 -3.44 10.81 5.76
C GLN A 218 -4.52 11.51 6.57
N MET A 219 -4.91 12.73 6.18
CA MET A 219 -6.00 13.50 6.78
C MET A 219 -7.34 12.80 6.56
N PHE A 220 -7.70 12.44 5.32
CA PHE A 220 -8.95 11.69 5.07
C PHE A 220 -8.98 10.35 5.80
N ALA A 221 -7.87 9.62 5.81
CA ALA A 221 -7.77 8.37 6.55
C ALA A 221 -7.87 8.58 8.07
N ALA A 222 -7.39 9.72 8.60
CA ALA A 222 -7.57 10.07 10.00
C ALA A 222 -9.04 10.40 10.30
N VAL A 223 -9.65 11.28 9.51
CA VAL A 223 -11.06 11.66 9.63
C VAL A 223 -11.97 10.44 9.51
N ALA A 224 -11.75 9.55 8.53
CA ALA A 224 -12.48 8.29 8.39
C ALA A 224 -12.47 7.48 9.68
N ARG A 225 -11.31 7.38 10.35
CA ARG A 225 -11.20 6.69 11.64
C ARG A 225 -11.86 7.45 12.78
N TRP A 226 -12.00 8.77 12.71
CA TRP A 226 -12.65 9.60 13.73
C TRP A 226 -14.18 9.59 13.62
N THR A 227 -14.71 9.42 12.42
CA THR A 227 -16.15 9.45 12.14
C THR A 227 -16.78 8.06 12.08
N GLU A 228 -16.08 7.04 11.56
CA GLU A 228 -16.59 5.67 11.42
C GLU A 228 -15.96 4.72 12.46
N PRO A 229 -16.72 4.21 13.45
CA PRO A 229 -16.19 3.28 14.44
C PRO A 229 -15.58 2.00 13.84
N LYS A 230 -16.17 1.44 12.78
CA LYS A 230 -15.65 0.20 12.15
C LYS A 230 -14.32 0.43 11.44
N ALA A 231 -14.07 1.64 10.94
CA ALA A 231 -12.80 2.04 10.32
C ALA A 231 -11.61 2.00 11.32
N ARG A 232 -11.89 1.89 12.62
CA ARG A 232 -10.85 1.74 13.64
C ARG A 232 -10.18 0.36 13.60
N GLU A 233 -10.96 -0.66 13.29
CA GLU A 233 -10.54 -2.07 13.36
C GLU A 233 -10.28 -2.64 11.97
N ASP A 234 -11.05 -2.19 10.98
CA ASP A 234 -10.96 -2.67 9.60
C ASP A 234 -10.33 -1.60 8.69
N VAL A 235 -9.18 -1.95 8.14
CA VAL A 235 -8.41 -1.07 7.24
C VAL A 235 -9.14 -0.86 5.92
N THR A 236 -9.90 -1.85 5.43
CA THR A 236 -10.71 -1.69 4.21
C THR A 236 -11.84 -0.69 4.47
N VAL A 237 -12.57 -0.82 5.58
CA VAL A 237 -13.63 0.15 5.94
C VAL A 237 -13.07 1.56 6.10
N ALA A 238 -11.89 1.68 6.72
CA ALA A 238 -11.21 2.97 6.84
C ALA A 238 -10.84 3.59 5.50
N GLN A 239 -10.52 2.76 4.52
CA GLN A 239 -10.17 3.21 3.17
C GLN A 239 -11.39 3.58 2.37
N ASP A 240 -12.44 2.75 2.37
CA ASP A 240 -13.70 3.04 1.69
C ASP A 240 -14.22 4.40 2.16
N LYS A 241 -14.24 4.63 3.48
CA LYS A 241 -14.67 5.90 4.04
C LYS A 241 -13.72 7.06 3.71
N ALA A 242 -12.40 6.82 3.68
CA ALA A 242 -11.44 7.86 3.28
C ALA A 242 -11.60 8.27 1.81
N GLN A 243 -11.95 7.33 0.92
CA GLN A 243 -12.24 7.61 -0.49
C GLN A 243 -13.52 8.41 -0.65
N GLU A 244 -14.57 8.00 0.06
CA GLU A 244 -15.84 8.74 0.11
C GLU A 244 -15.63 10.19 0.59
N LEU A 245 -14.79 10.38 1.63
CA LEU A 245 -14.42 11.70 2.14
C LEU A 245 -13.63 12.52 1.13
N ALA A 246 -12.73 11.89 0.40
CA ALA A 246 -11.92 12.60 -0.58
C ALA A 246 -12.70 13.01 -1.83
N GLU A 247 -13.61 12.15 -2.33
CA GLU A 247 -14.54 12.49 -3.41
C GLU A 247 -15.45 13.65 -3.01
N ALA A 248 -16.06 13.56 -1.83
CA ALA A 248 -16.95 14.60 -1.32
C ALA A 248 -16.21 15.91 -1.11
N TYR A 249 -14.99 15.88 -0.58
CA TYR A 249 -14.17 17.07 -0.42
C TYR A 249 -13.82 17.70 -1.77
N ARG A 250 -13.52 16.91 -2.81
CA ARG A 250 -13.25 17.42 -4.15
C ARG A 250 -14.47 18.15 -4.72
N ARG A 251 -15.64 17.54 -4.63
CA ARG A 251 -16.89 18.18 -5.06
C ARG A 251 -17.20 19.44 -4.25
N LEU A 252 -17.07 19.36 -2.93
CA LEU A 252 -17.27 20.49 -2.02
C LEU A 252 -16.32 21.64 -2.35
N ARG A 253 -15.05 21.36 -2.68
CA ARG A 253 -14.07 22.39 -3.07
C ARG A 253 -14.43 23.09 -4.38
N LEU A 254 -15.09 22.39 -5.32
CA LEU A 254 -15.53 22.94 -6.60
C LEU A 254 -16.83 23.74 -6.46
N GLU A 255 -17.80 23.18 -5.74
CA GLU A 255 -19.16 23.74 -5.64
C GLU A 255 -19.25 24.81 -4.52
N LEU A 256 -18.59 24.59 -3.38
CA LEU A 256 -18.64 25.42 -2.16
C LEU A 256 -17.23 25.60 -1.54
N PRO A 257 -16.31 26.33 -2.20
CA PRO A 257 -14.90 26.42 -1.80
C PRO A 257 -14.70 26.92 -0.36
N GLY A 258 -15.48 27.91 0.09
CA GLY A 258 -15.38 28.43 1.46
C GLY A 258 -15.73 27.37 2.51
N ARG A 259 -16.71 26.51 2.24
CA ARG A 259 -17.09 25.42 3.14
C ARG A 259 -16.01 24.33 3.22
N ALA A 260 -15.38 24.03 2.09
CA ALA A 260 -14.25 23.11 2.04
C ALA A 260 -13.07 23.61 2.88
N GLU A 261 -12.73 24.90 2.78
CA GLU A 261 -11.66 25.53 3.58
C GLU A 261 -11.98 25.49 5.08
N GLU A 262 -13.21 25.81 5.49
CA GLU A 262 -13.64 25.73 6.89
C GLU A 262 -13.46 24.33 7.50
N ILE A 263 -13.91 23.29 6.79
CA ILE A 263 -13.78 21.90 7.23
C ILE A 263 -12.31 21.51 7.30
N GLN A 264 -11.52 21.85 6.28
CA GLN A 264 -10.08 21.55 6.27
C GLN A 264 -9.38 22.19 7.48
N GLU A 265 -9.66 23.46 7.77
CA GLU A 265 -9.08 24.13 8.93
C GLU A 265 -9.53 23.52 10.25
N ALA A 266 -10.81 23.12 10.36
CA ALA A 266 -11.35 22.46 11.55
C ALA A 266 -10.65 21.11 11.81
N VAL A 267 -10.46 20.30 10.76
CA VAL A 267 -9.73 19.03 10.82
C VAL A 267 -8.27 19.24 11.25
N LEU A 268 -7.55 20.18 10.62
CA LEU A 268 -6.14 20.47 10.96
C LEU A 268 -5.99 21.04 12.38
N ARG A 269 -6.97 21.82 12.85
CA ARG A 269 -6.99 22.33 14.23
C ARG A 269 -7.18 21.18 15.22
N PHE A 270 -8.14 20.30 14.96
CA PHE A 270 -8.39 19.15 15.81
C PHE A 270 -7.19 18.19 15.86
N GLU A 271 -6.52 17.96 14.72
CA GLU A 271 -5.29 17.16 14.67
C GLU A 271 -4.17 17.77 15.56
N ARG A 272 -4.02 19.11 15.56
CA ARG A 272 -3.04 19.79 16.42
C ARG A 272 -3.39 19.67 17.90
N GLU A 273 -4.67 19.76 18.26
CA GLU A 273 -5.15 19.56 19.64
C GLU A 273 -4.86 18.15 20.12
N LEU A 274 -5.17 17.15 19.30
CA LEU A 274 -4.86 15.75 19.56
C LEU A 274 -3.36 15.53 19.78
N LYS A 275 -2.51 16.07 18.89
CA LYS A 275 -1.04 16.02 19.04
C LYS A 275 -0.54 16.73 20.30
N ALA A 276 -1.12 17.85 20.69
CA ALA A 276 -0.73 18.59 21.90
C ALA A 276 -0.98 17.80 23.20
N VAL A 277 -2.07 17.02 23.22
CA VAL A 277 -2.37 16.06 24.30
C VAL A 277 -1.62 14.73 24.09
N GLY A 278 -1.11 14.52 22.87
CA GLY A 278 -0.38 13.36 22.38
C GLY A 278 -1.26 12.11 22.33
N ILE A 279 -2.47 12.28 21.82
CA ILE A 279 -3.40 11.23 21.43
C ILE A 279 -3.47 11.24 19.90
N ASP A 280 -3.40 10.09 19.23
CA ASP A 280 -3.53 10.01 17.78
C ASP A 280 -4.98 9.75 17.34
N ASN A 281 -5.75 9.09 18.21
CA ASN A 281 -7.11 8.64 17.92
C ASN A 281 -8.08 9.15 19.01
N PRO A 282 -9.03 10.05 18.67
CA PRO A 282 -9.94 10.64 19.65
C PRO A 282 -10.82 9.59 20.34
N TRP A 283 -11.12 8.46 19.68
CA TRP A 283 -11.92 7.39 20.28
C TRP A 283 -11.28 6.75 21.51
N ASP A 284 -9.95 6.84 21.65
CA ASP A 284 -9.24 6.27 22.79
C ASP A 284 -9.70 6.90 24.13
N VAL A 285 -10.23 8.14 24.10
CA VAL A 285 -10.81 8.81 25.28
C VAL A 285 -12.27 8.42 25.54
N GLU A 286 -12.94 7.74 24.62
CA GLU A 286 -14.33 7.30 24.72
C GLU A 286 -14.46 5.80 25.05
N ASP A 287 -13.49 4.99 24.63
CA ASP A 287 -13.52 3.53 24.78
C ASP A 287 -13.65 3.07 26.23
N VAL A 288 -14.71 2.34 26.57
CA VAL A 288 -14.91 1.79 27.92
C VAL A 288 -13.70 0.95 28.34
N PHE A 289 -13.30 1.05 29.61
CA PHE A 289 -12.26 0.19 30.17
C PHE A 289 -12.54 -1.27 29.81
N PRO A 290 -11.55 -2.04 29.31
CA PRO A 290 -11.76 -3.46 29.06
C PRO A 290 -12.22 -4.12 30.36
N ASN A 291 -13.20 -5.03 30.28
CA ASN A 291 -13.60 -5.85 31.43
C ASN A 291 -12.35 -6.48 32.09
N PRO A 292 -12.26 -6.57 33.43
CA PRO A 292 -11.16 -7.23 34.14
C PRO A 292 -10.64 -8.53 33.52
N SER A 293 -11.52 -9.36 32.94
CA SER A 293 -11.13 -10.59 32.23
C SER A 293 -10.29 -10.32 30.96
N LYS A 294 -10.65 -9.31 30.17
CA LYS A 294 -9.87 -8.86 29.00
C LYS A 294 -8.51 -8.30 29.45
N ILE A 295 -8.47 -7.55 30.55
CA ILE A 295 -7.21 -7.03 31.12
C ILE A 295 -6.30 -8.19 31.55
N ALA A 296 -6.84 -9.16 32.30
CA ALA A 296 -6.09 -10.32 32.75
C ALA A 296 -5.53 -11.12 31.57
N TRP A 297 -6.32 -11.33 30.51
CA TRP A 297 -5.85 -11.98 29.28
C TRP A 297 -4.76 -11.18 28.55
N ILE A 298 -4.90 -9.85 28.47
CA ILE A 298 -3.87 -8.97 27.89
C ILE A 298 -2.58 -9.08 28.69
N VAL A 299 -2.63 -9.00 30.02
CA VAL A 299 -1.46 -9.11 30.89
C VAL A 299 -0.81 -10.49 30.74
N ALA A 300 -1.60 -11.56 30.80
CA ALA A 300 -1.10 -12.93 30.66
C ALA A 300 -0.46 -13.18 29.30
N SER A 301 -1.11 -12.76 28.20
CA SER A 301 -0.54 -12.90 26.85
C SER A 301 0.74 -12.09 26.67
N THR A 302 0.84 -10.91 27.30
CA THR A 302 2.07 -10.10 27.30
C THR A 302 3.20 -10.78 28.06
N ALA A 303 2.91 -11.29 29.25
CA ALA A 303 3.89 -11.99 30.08
C ALA A 303 4.40 -13.25 29.38
N LEU A 304 3.51 -13.99 28.71
CA LEU A 304 3.86 -15.21 27.98
C LEU A 304 4.87 -14.95 26.84
N ILE A 305 4.67 -13.88 26.07
CA ILE A 305 5.54 -13.56 24.93
C ILE A 305 6.76 -12.69 25.32
N PHE A 306 6.82 -12.20 26.56
CA PHE A 306 7.85 -11.26 27.02
C PHE A 306 9.26 -11.81 26.84
N VAL A 307 9.53 -13.02 27.36
CA VAL A 307 10.87 -13.61 27.31
C VAL A 307 11.33 -13.86 25.86
N PRO A 308 10.54 -14.54 25.00
CA PRO A 308 10.87 -14.65 23.57
C PRO A 308 11.08 -13.30 22.88
N ALA A 309 10.25 -12.30 23.19
CA ALA A 309 10.35 -10.97 22.62
C ALA A 309 11.64 -10.25 23.03
N MET A 310 12.09 -10.38 24.28
CA MET A 310 13.35 -9.78 24.71
C MET A 310 14.56 -10.46 24.07
N VAL A 311 14.57 -11.79 23.99
CA VAL A 311 15.61 -12.53 23.25
C VAL A 311 15.65 -12.08 21.80
N GLY A 312 14.49 -12.02 21.14
CA GLY A 312 14.38 -11.57 19.75
C GLY A 312 14.79 -10.13 19.54
N THR A 313 14.49 -9.24 20.51
CA THR A 313 14.89 -7.83 20.46
C THR A 313 16.40 -7.71 20.48
N VAL A 314 17.09 -8.43 21.37
CA VAL A 314 18.55 -8.41 21.47
C VAL A 314 19.19 -8.98 20.21
N ALA A 315 18.75 -10.16 19.77
CA ALA A 315 19.26 -10.82 18.57
C ALA A 315 19.05 -9.98 17.29
N SER A 316 17.91 -9.31 17.19
CA SER A 316 17.58 -8.51 16.00
C SER A 316 18.11 -7.07 16.07
N PHE A 317 18.67 -6.61 17.20
CA PHE A 317 18.98 -5.20 17.43
C PHE A 317 19.99 -4.66 16.41
N VAL A 318 21.14 -5.34 16.29
CA VAL A 318 22.21 -4.94 15.38
C VAL A 318 21.76 -4.97 13.91
N PRO A 319 21.18 -6.08 13.39
CA PRO A 319 20.76 -6.10 12.00
C PRO A 319 19.63 -5.11 11.69
N TYR A 320 18.69 -4.90 12.61
CA TYR A 320 17.61 -3.93 12.44
C TYR A 320 18.14 -2.50 12.26
N GLN A 321 19.10 -2.10 13.10
CA GLN A 321 19.70 -0.76 13.02
C GLN A 321 20.60 -0.59 11.78
N ALA A 322 21.22 -1.67 11.31
CA ALA A 322 22.12 -1.64 10.15
C ALA A 322 21.38 -1.55 8.80
N ILE A 323 20.18 -2.14 8.69
CA ILE A 323 19.41 -2.21 7.42
C ILE A 323 19.09 -0.82 6.86
N GLY A 324 18.71 0.14 7.71
CA GLY A 324 18.31 1.48 7.26
C GLY A 324 19.45 2.26 6.56
N PRO A 325 20.61 2.45 7.22
CA PRO A 325 21.78 3.06 6.59
C PRO A 325 22.31 2.27 5.39
N LEU A 326 22.35 0.94 5.48
CA LEU A 326 22.80 0.08 4.37
C LEU A 326 21.90 0.24 3.14
N ALA A 327 20.58 0.23 3.34
CA ALA A 327 19.63 0.42 2.25
C ALA A 327 19.77 1.78 1.58
N ARG A 328 19.99 2.86 2.35
CA ARG A 328 20.25 4.20 1.80
C ARG A 328 21.55 4.23 0.99
N LYS A 329 22.62 3.59 1.49
CA LYS A 329 23.90 3.50 0.80
C LYS A 329 23.80 2.73 -0.52
N ILE A 330 23.09 1.59 -0.54
CA ILE A 330 22.90 0.76 -1.74
C ILE A 330 21.98 1.46 -2.75
N SER A 331 20.91 2.11 -2.28
CA SER A 331 19.94 2.77 -3.16
C SER A 331 20.50 4.04 -3.80
N GLY A 332 21.52 4.67 -3.19
CA GLY A 332 22.18 5.85 -3.72
C GLY A 332 21.19 6.99 -3.96
N LYS A 333 21.06 7.41 -5.23
CA LYS A 333 20.11 8.47 -5.65
C LYS A 333 18.69 7.98 -5.92
N ASN A 334 18.45 6.67 -5.97
CA ASN A 334 17.14 6.07 -6.27
C ASN A 334 16.35 5.87 -4.97
N GLN A 335 15.80 6.95 -4.42
CA GLN A 335 15.11 6.91 -3.12
C GLN A 335 13.85 6.02 -3.14
N ASP A 336 13.22 5.88 -4.30
CA ASP A 336 12.11 4.99 -4.60
C ASP A 336 12.42 3.49 -4.40
N MET A 337 13.70 3.11 -4.44
CA MET A 337 14.14 1.73 -4.21
C MET A 337 14.42 1.40 -2.73
N ILE A 338 14.45 2.39 -1.82
CA ILE A 338 14.85 2.17 -0.42
C ILE A 338 13.98 1.11 0.25
N SER A 339 12.67 1.14 0.02
CA SER A 339 11.71 0.17 0.55
C SER A 339 12.02 -1.26 0.08
N THR A 340 12.28 -1.43 -1.22
CA THR A 340 12.63 -2.70 -1.85
C THR A 340 13.94 -3.22 -1.29
N VAL A 341 14.95 -2.36 -1.16
CA VAL A 341 16.26 -2.74 -0.61
C VAL A 341 16.15 -3.09 0.88
N LYS A 342 15.32 -2.38 1.66
CA LYS A 342 15.06 -2.74 3.06
C LYS A 342 14.31 -4.07 3.17
N ALA A 343 13.32 -4.30 2.32
CA ALA A 343 12.51 -5.52 2.31
C ALA A 343 13.35 -6.75 1.92
N VAL A 344 14.02 -6.69 0.76
CA VAL A 344 14.91 -7.76 0.28
C VAL A 344 16.14 -7.91 1.18
N GLY A 345 16.74 -6.78 1.56
CA GLY A 345 17.88 -6.75 2.46
C GLY A 345 17.54 -7.37 3.81
N GLY A 346 16.39 -7.04 4.40
CA GLY A 346 15.92 -7.66 5.64
C GLY A 346 15.68 -9.15 5.50
N LEU A 347 15.05 -9.58 4.40
CA LEU A 347 14.76 -10.99 4.14
C LEU A 347 16.02 -11.86 4.01
N VAL A 348 17.08 -11.33 3.40
CA VAL A 348 18.34 -12.07 3.24
C VAL A 348 19.22 -11.89 4.46
N PHE A 349 19.44 -10.65 4.89
CA PHE A 349 20.41 -10.31 5.93
C PHE A 349 20.02 -10.85 7.31
N MET A 350 18.73 -10.81 7.69
CA MET A 350 18.29 -11.30 9.00
C MET A 350 18.55 -12.79 9.20
N PRO A 351 18.12 -13.71 8.29
CA PRO A 351 18.45 -15.13 8.40
C PRO A 351 19.96 -15.42 8.46
N TRP A 352 20.78 -14.68 7.70
CA TRP A 352 22.24 -14.82 7.76
C TRP A 352 22.80 -14.45 9.14
N VAL A 353 22.30 -13.37 9.74
CA VAL A 353 22.70 -12.97 11.09
C VAL A 353 22.24 -14.00 12.12
N PHE A 354 20.99 -14.48 12.04
CA PHE A 354 20.52 -15.56 12.94
C PHE A 354 21.32 -16.85 12.77
N ALA A 355 21.72 -17.20 11.56
CA ALA A 355 22.57 -18.37 11.31
C ALA A 355 23.98 -18.19 11.90
N LEU A 356 24.54 -16.98 11.82
CA LEU A 356 25.83 -16.67 12.45
C LEU A 356 25.73 -16.71 13.98
N GLU A 357 24.68 -16.12 14.56
CA GLU A 357 24.42 -16.19 16.01
C GLU A 357 24.23 -17.64 16.48
N ALA A 358 23.46 -18.43 15.75
CA ALA A 358 23.26 -19.85 16.01
C ALA A 358 24.57 -20.66 15.92
N LEU A 359 25.41 -20.38 14.92
CA LEU A 359 26.73 -20.99 14.77
C LEU A 359 27.63 -20.65 15.96
N MET A 360 27.65 -19.37 16.38
CA MET A 360 28.41 -18.92 17.54
C MET A 360 27.94 -19.62 18.83
N ILE A 361 26.62 -19.74 19.05
CA ILE A 361 26.07 -20.52 20.17
C ILE A 361 26.52 -21.99 20.09
N GLY A 362 26.54 -22.55 18.89
CA GLY A 362 27.04 -23.90 18.62
C GLY A 362 28.50 -24.12 19.01
N ILE A 363 29.36 -23.16 18.67
CA ILE A 363 30.82 -23.21 18.91
C ILE A 363 31.15 -22.98 20.39
N PHE A 364 30.55 -21.96 21.02
CA PHE A 364 30.91 -21.53 22.37
C PHE A 364 30.18 -22.29 23.47
N TRP A 365 29.08 -22.98 23.14
CA TRP A 365 28.30 -23.75 24.10
C TRP A 365 28.23 -25.23 23.72
N ARG A 366 27.38 -25.58 22.76
CA ARG A 366 27.11 -26.94 22.28
C ARG A 366 26.42 -26.87 20.92
N TRP A 367 26.76 -27.76 19.98
CA TRP A 367 26.18 -27.75 18.63
C TRP A 367 24.66 -27.95 18.64
N GLU A 368 24.11 -28.72 19.59
CA GLU A 368 22.67 -28.92 19.74
C GLU A 368 21.96 -27.60 20.10
N ALA A 369 22.58 -26.78 20.95
CA ALA A 369 22.07 -25.45 21.29
C ALA A 369 22.10 -24.50 20.08
N GLY A 370 23.12 -24.62 19.22
CA GLY A 370 23.18 -23.90 17.95
C GLY A 370 22.03 -24.26 17.01
N LEU A 371 21.71 -25.55 16.86
CA LEU A 371 20.57 -25.99 16.03
C LEU A 371 19.24 -25.51 16.58
N ILE A 372 19.06 -25.54 17.91
CA ILE A 372 17.86 -24.99 18.56
C ILE A 372 17.76 -23.48 18.30
N ALA A 373 18.87 -22.74 18.46
CA ALA A 373 18.91 -21.31 18.22
C ALA A 373 18.60 -20.94 16.77
N LEU A 374 19.06 -21.73 15.79
CA LEU A 374 18.78 -21.52 14.37
C LEU A 374 17.26 -21.48 14.07
N VAL A 375 16.47 -22.25 14.82
CA VAL A 375 15.01 -22.29 14.69
C VAL A 375 14.33 -21.26 15.59
N LEU A 376 14.78 -21.10 16.84
CA LEU A 376 14.13 -20.24 17.82
C LEU A 376 14.39 -18.75 17.60
N LEU A 377 15.58 -18.34 17.15
CA LEU A 377 15.91 -16.91 16.98
C LEU A 377 14.99 -16.19 15.99
N PRO A 378 14.65 -16.74 14.81
CA PRO A 378 13.64 -16.15 13.92
C PRO A 378 12.26 -16.01 14.59
N LEU A 379 11.83 -17.03 15.34
CA LEU A 379 10.54 -17.02 16.05
C LEU A 379 10.52 -15.97 17.17
N CYS A 380 11.62 -15.84 17.91
CA CYS A 380 11.83 -14.80 18.91
C CYS A 380 11.82 -13.40 18.25
N GLY A 381 12.44 -13.23 17.08
CA GLY A 381 12.39 -11.98 16.31
C GLY A 381 10.96 -11.59 15.91
N LEU A 382 10.14 -12.56 15.46
CA LEU A 382 8.72 -12.34 15.19
C LEU A 382 7.92 -12.04 16.47
N ALA A 383 8.25 -12.69 17.59
CA ALA A 383 7.64 -12.40 18.89
C ALA A 383 7.99 -10.97 19.34
N ALA A 384 9.24 -10.53 19.16
CA ALA A 384 9.68 -9.17 19.44
C ALA A 384 8.88 -8.14 18.64
N LEU A 385 8.71 -8.39 17.34
CA LEU A 385 7.91 -7.56 16.44
C LEU A 385 6.48 -7.36 16.99
N ARG A 386 5.78 -8.47 17.26
CA ARG A 386 4.39 -8.45 17.73
C ARG A 386 4.27 -7.85 19.13
N PHE A 387 5.25 -8.08 19.99
CA PHE A 387 5.29 -7.54 21.34
C PHE A 387 5.41 -6.02 21.32
N TRP A 388 6.34 -5.46 20.53
CA TRP A 388 6.50 -4.01 20.42
C TRP A 388 5.30 -3.33 19.75
N GLU A 389 4.71 -3.94 18.73
CA GLU A 389 3.44 -3.45 18.14
C GLU A 389 2.31 -3.41 19.19
N ALA A 390 2.18 -4.48 19.99
CA ALA A 390 1.17 -4.56 21.03
C ALA A 390 1.42 -3.55 22.16
N ILE A 391 2.68 -3.36 22.57
CA ILE A 391 3.05 -2.33 23.57
C ILE A 391 2.67 -0.95 23.08
N GLU A 392 2.94 -0.60 21.83
CA GLU A 392 2.66 0.76 21.32
C GLU A 392 1.15 1.05 21.31
N VAL A 393 0.34 0.07 20.89
CA VAL A 393 -1.13 0.17 20.97
C VAL A 393 -1.59 0.33 22.43
N ARG A 394 -1.05 -0.48 23.35
CA ARG A 394 -1.44 -0.44 24.77
C ARG A 394 -0.98 0.82 25.49
N ARG A 395 0.20 1.35 25.16
CA ARG A 395 0.73 2.60 25.70
C ARG A 395 -0.20 3.77 25.34
N ARG A 396 -0.69 3.80 24.10
CA ARG A 396 -1.69 4.79 23.66
C ARG A 396 -3.00 4.65 24.42
N ALA A 397 -3.52 3.42 24.55
CA ALA A 397 -4.73 3.16 25.33
C ALA A 397 -4.60 3.55 26.82
N LEU A 398 -3.45 3.25 27.46
CA LEU A 398 -3.18 3.63 28.85
C LEU A 398 -3.09 5.15 29.01
N LYS A 399 -2.43 5.84 28.07
CA LYS A 399 -2.34 7.30 28.08
C LYS A 399 -3.73 7.95 27.97
N ALA A 400 -4.57 7.45 27.06
CA ALA A 400 -5.93 7.94 26.91
C ALA A 400 -6.81 7.63 28.14
N SER A 401 -6.66 6.44 28.72
CA SER A 401 -7.34 6.06 29.98
C SER A 401 -6.90 6.96 31.14
N TRP A 402 -5.61 7.25 31.26
CA TRP A 402 -5.08 8.17 32.27
C TRP A 402 -5.59 9.58 32.05
N LEU A 403 -5.65 10.08 30.81
CA LEU A 403 -6.23 11.38 30.51
C LEU A 403 -7.70 11.45 30.94
N ARG A 404 -8.48 10.41 30.67
CA ARG A 404 -9.90 10.34 31.06
C ARG A 404 -10.10 10.40 32.57
N VAL A 405 -9.23 9.75 33.34
CA VAL A 405 -9.33 9.73 34.80
C VAL A 405 -8.79 11.02 35.42
N SER A 406 -7.62 11.49 34.96
CA SER A 406 -6.90 12.62 35.55
C SER A 406 -7.34 14.00 35.05
N LYS A 407 -7.86 14.07 33.82
CA LYS A 407 -8.26 15.31 33.13
C LYS A 407 -9.59 15.12 32.39
N ARG A 408 -10.66 14.84 33.16
CA ARG A 408 -12.02 14.59 32.63
C ARG A 408 -12.49 15.67 31.66
N GLU A 409 -12.30 16.93 32.00
CA GLU A 409 -12.69 18.08 31.16
C GLU A 409 -12.02 18.04 29.77
N VAL A 410 -10.73 17.66 29.70
CA VAL A 410 -10.01 17.55 28.42
C VAL A 410 -10.54 16.37 27.59
N ALA A 411 -10.81 15.23 28.24
CA ALA A 411 -11.38 14.07 27.55
C ALA A 411 -12.79 14.35 27.02
N GLU A 412 -13.63 15.05 27.80
CA GLU A 412 -14.96 15.49 27.38
C GLU A 412 -14.89 16.51 26.25
N ALA A 413 -13.94 17.45 26.29
CA ALA A 413 -13.72 18.40 25.21
C ALA A 413 -13.30 17.72 23.90
N ILE A 414 -12.38 16.75 23.94
CA ILE A 414 -11.99 15.97 22.74
C ILE A 414 -13.18 15.22 22.17
N ARG A 415 -13.98 14.58 23.02
CA ARG A 415 -15.20 13.88 22.61
C ARG A 415 -16.20 14.82 21.94
N ALA A 416 -16.51 15.95 22.59
CA ALA A 416 -17.44 16.94 22.06
C ALA A 416 -16.96 17.47 20.71
N ARG A 417 -15.67 17.79 20.59
CA ARG A 417 -15.08 18.30 19.35
C ARG A 417 -15.10 17.29 18.21
N ARG A 418 -14.82 16.01 18.50
CA ARG A 418 -14.96 14.93 17.51
C ARG A 418 -16.40 14.82 17.01
N GLN A 419 -17.37 14.83 17.91
CA GLN A 419 -18.80 14.73 17.56
C GLN A 419 -19.26 15.94 16.73
N GLU A 420 -18.86 17.14 17.12
CA GLU A 420 -19.12 18.37 16.37
C GLU A 420 -18.52 18.29 14.96
N LEU A 421 -17.26 17.88 14.83
CA LEU A 421 -16.59 17.74 13.53
C LEU A 421 -17.26 16.67 12.66
N SER A 422 -17.64 15.53 13.24
CA SER A 422 -18.35 14.46 12.53
C SER A 422 -19.69 14.95 11.99
N ALA A 423 -20.48 15.64 12.82
CA ALA A 423 -21.76 16.21 12.43
C ALA A 423 -21.58 17.34 11.39
N ASP A 424 -20.50 18.12 11.48
CA ASP A 424 -20.22 19.18 10.51
C ASP A 424 -19.88 18.63 9.13
N ILE A 425 -19.08 17.56 9.09
CA ILE A 425 -18.78 16.83 7.87
C ILE A 425 -20.06 16.24 7.27
N GLU A 426 -20.89 15.56 8.08
CA GLU A 426 -22.19 15.01 7.63
C GLU A 426 -23.11 16.09 7.06
N ARG A 427 -23.21 17.26 7.70
CA ARG A 427 -23.99 18.39 7.17
C ARG A 427 -23.45 18.89 5.84
N ALA A 428 -22.13 18.97 5.68
CA ALA A 428 -21.53 19.37 4.42
C ALA A 428 -21.81 18.37 3.29
N TYR A 429 -21.91 17.08 3.61
CA TYR A 429 -22.38 16.05 2.67
C TYR A 429 -23.84 16.27 2.26
N GLU A 430 -24.72 16.57 3.21
CA GLU A 430 -26.14 16.85 2.94
C GLU A 430 -26.30 18.11 2.08
N GLU A 431 -25.56 19.18 2.40
CA GLU A 431 -25.51 20.41 1.61
C GLU A 431 -25.10 20.11 0.17
N LEU A 432 -24.02 19.35 -0.03
CA LEU A 432 -23.55 18.94 -1.34
C LEU A 432 -24.57 18.07 -2.10
N SER A 433 -25.29 17.21 -1.40
CA SER A 433 -26.32 16.34 -1.99
C SER A 433 -27.59 17.10 -2.37
N SER A 434 -27.81 18.28 -1.80
CA SER A 434 -28.96 19.15 -2.10
C SER A 434 -28.76 20.04 -3.33
N LEU A 435 -27.53 20.13 -3.84
CA LEU A 435 -27.22 20.89 -5.04
C LEU A 435 -27.64 20.12 -6.30
N PRO A 436 -28.22 20.80 -7.32
CA PRO A 436 -28.55 20.16 -8.58
C PRO A 436 -27.26 19.71 -9.29
N GLY A 437 -27.17 18.41 -9.59
CA GLY A 437 -25.99 17.75 -10.16
C GLY A 437 -25.73 17.98 -11.64
#